data_AF-A0A1G0IKU6-F1
#
_entry.id   AF-A0A1G0IKU6-F1
#
_cell.length_a   1.000
_cell.length_b   1.000
_cell.length_c   1.000
_cell.angle_alpha   90.00
_cell.angle_beta   90.00
_cell.angle_gamma   90.00
#
_symmetry.space_group_name_H-M   'P 1'
#
loop_
_entity.id
_entity.type
_entity.pdbx_description
1 polymer ?
#
loop_
_entity_poly.entity_id
_entity_poly.type
_entity_poly.pdbx_seq_one_letter_code
_entity_poly.pdbx_strand_id
1 'polypeptide(L)'
;MKPSEYYQQKINAHEIQEDAAQRPVINILDAIVDALVSQKPNHFFSRWKSPKPIKGLYLWGNVGIGKTFLMDCFYHCVPVPKMRKHFHQFMQALHQSLKTVEGEKNPLSVIAKKIAKDTRVICFDEFFVSDIADAMLLGELLHHLFENGITLIASSNVTPDLLYKEGLQRERFLPAIELIKTHTHVMHLYSKQDYRLQHIQKAGVYYTPLGELAEKNMENAFIYFSKGVAPQYDPITLCDRNVVIVKQAGSVIWFDFEIICGRPRSQMDYLEITKSYRTLFLQNLRVIANNENDLILSFIFLVDILYDAHCRLIISSDVLPDKIYAGEKYQAEFQRTRSRLIEMQSDDYVYQHFSGKMLTDL
;
A
#
# COMPACT_ATOMS: atom_id res chain seq x y z
N MET A 1 10.44 16.50 -24.57
CA MET A 1 9.35 16.63 -23.57
C MET A 1 9.59 15.57 -22.52
N LYS A 2 9.61 15.95 -21.25
CA LYS A 2 9.77 15.05 -20.10
C LYS A 2 8.42 14.53 -19.60
N PRO A 3 8.36 13.36 -18.94
CA PRO A 3 7.17 12.88 -18.26
C PRO A 3 6.51 13.94 -17.35
N SER A 4 7.30 14.71 -16.59
CA SER A 4 6.78 15.80 -15.75
C SER A 4 6.10 16.93 -16.53
N GLU A 5 6.65 17.30 -17.69
CA GLU A 5 6.06 18.31 -18.57
C GLU A 5 4.75 17.80 -19.19
N TYR A 6 4.73 16.55 -19.64
CA TYR A 6 3.53 15.92 -20.19
C TYR A 6 2.42 15.81 -19.12
N TYR A 7 2.79 15.41 -17.90
CA TYR A 7 1.90 15.38 -16.75
C TYR A 7 1.28 16.75 -16.46
N GLN A 8 2.11 17.80 -16.42
CA GLN A 8 1.64 19.16 -16.18
C GLN A 8 0.73 19.67 -17.31
N GLN A 9 1.00 19.31 -18.57
CA GLN A 9 0.11 19.64 -19.68
C GLN A 9 -1.27 19.01 -19.51
N LYS A 10 -1.33 17.76 -19.05
CA LYS A 10 -2.61 17.06 -18.81
C LYS A 10 -3.40 17.67 -17.65
N ILE A 11 -2.73 18.16 -16.60
CA ILE A 11 -3.35 18.96 -15.54
C ILE A 11 -3.92 20.27 -16.11
N ASN A 12 -3.10 21.02 -16.85
CA ASN A 12 -3.52 22.30 -17.41
C ASN A 12 -4.69 22.16 -18.40
N ALA A 13 -4.75 21.03 -19.11
CA ALA A 13 -5.86 20.66 -19.99
C ALA A 13 -7.11 20.15 -19.25
N HIS A 14 -7.08 20.07 -17.92
CA HIS A 14 -8.17 19.56 -17.06
C HIS A 14 -8.55 18.10 -17.37
N GLU A 15 -7.66 17.33 -18.00
CA GLU A 15 -7.87 15.90 -18.28
C GLU A 15 -7.61 15.04 -17.02
N ILE A 16 -6.79 15.54 -16.11
CA ILE A 16 -6.47 14.89 -14.83
C ILE A 16 -6.45 15.92 -13.69
N GLN A 17 -6.66 15.43 -12.47
CA GLN A 17 -6.41 16.19 -11.25
C GLN A 17 -4.98 15.93 -10.77
N GLU A 18 -4.36 16.95 -10.17
CA GLU A 18 -3.04 16.80 -9.56
C GLU A 18 -3.09 15.84 -8.37
N ASP A 19 -2.12 14.93 -8.31
CA ASP A 19 -1.94 13.98 -7.21
C ASP A 19 -0.50 14.03 -6.69
N ALA A 20 -0.34 14.47 -5.44
CA ALA A 20 0.96 14.57 -4.79
C ALA A 20 1.67 13.21 -4.66
N ALA A 21 0.94 12.10 -4.56
CA ALA A 21 1.52 10.76 -4.46
C ALA A 21 2.20 10.33 -5.78
N GLN A 22 1.83 10.94 -6.90
CA GLN A 22 2.39 10.64 -8.22
C GLN A 22 3.70 11.38 -8.50
N ARG A 23 3.94 12.52 -7.83
CA ARG A 23 5.13 13.38 -8.07
C ARG A 23 6.48 12.65 -7.88
N PRO A 24 6.71 11.86 -6.82
CA PRO A 24 7.97 11.13 -6.67
C PRO A 24 8.22 10.13 -7.80
N VAL A 25 7.15 9.47 -8.28
CA VAL A 25 7.22 8.51 -9.40
C VAL A 25 7.58 9.24 -10.68
N ILE A 26 6.93 10.38 -10.96
CA ILE A 26 7.22 11.22 -12.13
C ILE A 26 8.69 11.67 -12.16
N ASN A 27 9.26 12.05 -11.01
CA ASN A 27 10.67 12.46 -10.94
C ASN A 27 11.63 11.32 -11.29
N ILE A 28 11.31 10.08 -10.88
CA ILE A 28 12.09 8.90 -11.28
C ILE A 28 11.93 8.61 -12.77
N LEU A 29 10.72 8.75 -13.32
CA LEU A 29 10.47 8.57 -14.75
C LEU A 29 11.25 9.59 -15.59
N ASP A 30 11.32 10.85 -15.17
CA ASP A 30 12.16 11.89 -15.78
C ASP A 30 13.64 11.47 -15.79
N ALA A 31 14.16 11.03 -14.64
CA ALA A 31 15.55 10.59 -14.52
C ALA A 31 15.87 9.39 -15.43
N ILE A 32 14.93 8.44 -15.57
CA ILE A 32 15.07 7.30 -16.48
C ILE A 32 15.11 7.78 -17.94
N VAL A 33 14.22 8.71 -18.34
CA VAL A 33 14.23 9.29 -19.69
C VAL A 33 15.56 10.00 -19.97
N ASP A 34 16.05 10.82 -19.04
CA ASP A 34 17.34 11.51 -19.17
C ASP A 34 18.49 10.52 -19.33
N ALA A 35 18.51 9.46 -18.52
CA ALA A 35 19.50 8.40 -18.62
C ALA A 35 19.45 7.71 -19.99
N LEU A 36 18.25 7.36 -20.49
CA LEU A 36 18.06 6.72 -21.79
C LEU A 36 18.55 7.60 -22.95
N VAL A 37 18.29 8.90 -22.89
CA VAL A 37 18.75 9.87 -23.89
C VAL A 37 20.26 10.08 -23.83
N SER A 38 20.84 10.08 -22.63
CA SER A 38 22.28 10.28 -22.42
C SER A 38 23.14 9.11 -22.92
N GLN A 39 22.56 7.90 -23.04
CA GLN A 39 23.21 6.75 -23.65
C GLN A 39 23.31 6.89 -25.17
N LYS A 40 24.23 7.75 -25.65
CA LYS A 40 24.58 7.79 -27.08
C LYS A 40 25.35 6.51 -27.46
N PRO A 41 25.03 5.87 -28.60
CA PRO A 41 25.86 4.80 -29.13
C PRO A 41 27.22 5.37 -29.52
N ASN A 42 28.30 4.87 -28.92
CA ASN A 42 29.65 5.35 -29.21
C ASN A 42 30.08 4.83 -30.60
N HIS A 43 29.84 5.62 -31.64
CA HIS A 43 29.91 5.21 -33.05
C HIS A 43 31.29 4.73 -33.54
N PHE A 44 32.38 4.92 -32.79
CA PHE A 44 33.74 4.60 -33.27
C PHE A 44 34.34 3.28 -32.76
N PHE A 45 33.83 2.68 -31.67
CA PHE A 45 34.38 1.41 -31.12
C PHE A 45 33.32 0.45 -30.52
N SER A 46 32.03 0.76 -30.62
CA SER A 46 30.96 0.06 -29.87
C SER A 46 30.35 -1.18 -30.53
N ARG A 47 30.90 -1.72 -31.62
CA ARG A 47 30.23 -2.79 -32.39
C ARG A 47 30.04 -4.11 -31.62
N TRP A 48 30.64 -4.26 -30.43
CA TRP A 48 30.63 -5.50 -29.63
C TRP A 48 30.18 -5.38 -28.16
N LYS A 49 29.72 -4.22 -27.68
CA LYS A 49 29.19 -4.13 -26.30
C LYS A 49 27.75 -3.65 -26.28
N SER A 50 26.87 -4.50 -25.73
CA SER A 50 25.50 -4.12 -25.38
C SER A 50 25.54 -2.91 -24.45
N PRO A 51 24.68 -1.90 -24.66
CA PRO A 51 24.56 -0.79 -23.73
C PRO A 51 24.15 -1.33 -22.35
N LYS A 52 24.74 -0.78 -21.28
CA LYS A 52 24.40 -1.20 -19.91
C LYS A 52 22.91 -0.92 -19.65
N PRO A 53 22.17 -1.84 -19.01
CA PRO A 53 20.77 -1.61 -18.69
C PRO A 53 20.65 -0.43 -17.71
N ILE A 54 19.73 0.49 -18.01
CA ILE A 54 19.37 1.56 -17.08
C ILE A 54 18.42 0.97 -16.05
N LYS A 55 18.58 1.38 -14.79
CA LYS A 55 17.67 0.95 -13.73
C LYS A 55 16.28 1.54 -14.02
N GLY A 56 15.31 0.68 -14.29
CA GLY A 56 13.95 1.06 -14.65
C GLY A 56 13.06 1.27 -13.43
N LEU A 57 11.76 0.99 -13.54
CA LEU A 57 10.77 1.22 -12.49
C LEU A 57 9.81 0.03 -12.39
N TYR A 58 9.61 -0.48 -11.17
CA TYR A 58 8.53 -1.40 -10.84
C TYR A 58 7.55 -0.66 -9.93
N LEU A 59 6.43 -0.25 -10.50
CA LEU A 59 5.38 0.52 -9.83
C LEU A 59 4.27 -0.42 -9.37
N TRP A 60 4.03 -0.50 -8.07
CA TRP A 60 2.96 -1.33 -7.52
C TRP A 60 1.97 -0.55 -6.67
N GLY A 61 0.75 -1.05 -6.52
CA GLY A 61 -0.29 -0.46 -5.67
C GLY A 61 -1.69 -0.90 -6.10
N ASN A 62 -2.74 -0.49 -5.41
CA ASN A 62 -4.12 -0.93 -5.68
C ASN A 62 -4.64 -0.56 -7.08
N VAL A 63 -5.74 -1.19 -7.50
CA VAL A 63 -6.40 -0.91 -8.79
C VAL A 63 -6.95 0.53 -8.81
N GLY A 64 -6.90 1.20 -9.97
CA GLY A 64 -7.56 2.51 -10.16
C GLY A 64 -6.78 3.74 -9.66
N ILE A 65 -5.54 3.58 -9.23
CA ILE A 65 -4.74 4.65 -8.60
C ILE A 65 -3.89 5.47 -9.57
N GLY A 66 -4.03 5.25 -10.88
CA GLY A 66 -3.29 5.98 -11.91
C GLY A 66 -1.96 5.36 -12.37
N LYS A 67 -1.64 4.11 -12.00
CA LYS A 67 -0.41 3.42 -12.49
C LYS A 67 -0.29 3.41 -14.02
N THR A 68 -1.38 3.04 -14.70
CA THR A 68 -1.45 3.00 -16.17
C THR A 68 -1.23 4.39 -16.77
N PHE A 69 -1.76 5.43 -16.14
CA PHE A 69 -1.57 6.80 -16.59
C PHE A 69 -0.13 7.28 -16.42
N LEU A 70 0.54 6.93 -15.33
CA LEU A 70 1.98 7.22 -15.18
C LEU A 70 2.83 6.46 -16.20
N MET A 71 2.43 5.23 -16.54
CA MET A 71 3.01 4.48 -17.65
C MET A 71 2.80 5.20 -18.98
N ASP A 72 1.61 5.78 -19.23
CA ASP A 72 1.33 6.59 -20.43
C ASP A 72 2.26 7.81 -20.52
N CYS A 73 2.40 8.56 -19.42
CA CYS A 73 3.27 9.74 -19.34
C CYS A 73 4.71 9.40 -19.71
N PHE A 74 5.24 8.31 -19.16
CA PHE A 74 6.57 7.83 -19.52
C PHE A 74 6.64 7.38 -20.98
N TYR A 75 5.73 6.49 -21.39
CA TYR A 75 5.77 5.88 -22.71
C TYR A 75 5.68 6.94 -23.82
N HIS A 76 4.89 8.00 -23.66
CA HIS A 76 4.82 9.09 -24.63
C HIS A 76 6.14 9.87 -24.76
N CYS A 77 6.88 10.04 -23.66
CA CYS A 77 8.07 10.91 -23.63
C CYS A 77 9.38 10.20 -24.01
N VAL A 78 9.43 8.86 -23.99
CA VAL A 78 10.65 8.08 -24.27
C VAL A 78 11.03 8.15 -25.76
N PRO A 79 12.21 8.70 -26.13
CA PRO A 79 12.61 8.87 -27.52
C PRO A 79 13.53 7.76 -28.04
N VAL A 80 13.44 6.55 -27.47
CA VAL A 80 14.18 5.36 -27.91
C VAL A 80 13.20 4.25 -28.29
N PRO A 81 13.63 3.22 -29.07
CA PRO A 81 12.77 2.11 -29.42
C PRO A 81 12.17 1.46 -28.16
N LYS A 82 10.86 1.34 -28.14
CA LYS A 82 10.09 0.95 -26.96
C LYS A 82 8.95 0.02 -27.34
N MET A 83 8.64 -0.92 -26.47
CA MET A 83 7.42 -1.73 -26.57
C MET A 83 6.59 -1.56 -25.32
N ARG A 84 5.28 -1.66 -25.48
CA ARG A 84 4.34 -1.75 -24.35
C ARG A 84 3.35 -2.87 -24.58
N LYS A 85 3.18 -3.73 -23.59
CA LYS A 85 2.23 -4.86 -23.63
C LYS A 85 1.70 -5.17 -22.23
N HIS A 86 0.49 -5.70 -22.16
CA HIS A 86 0.05 -6.41 -20.96
C HIS A 86 0.92 -7.67 -20.78
N PHE A 87 1.30 -7.96 -19.54
CA PHE A 87 2.24 -9.05 -19.25
C PHE A 87 1.74 -10.42 -19.77
N HIS A 88 0.46 -10.74 -19.58
CA HIS A 88 -0.12 -12.00 -20.07
C HIS A 88 -0.05 -12.14 -21.61
N GLN A 89 -0.26 -11.05 -22.36
CA GLN A 89 -0.15 -11.06 -23.82
C GLN A 89 1.31 -11.24 -24.27
N PHE A 90 2.24 -10.68 -23.51
CA PHE A 90 3.66 -10.89 -23.75
C PHE A 90 4.06 -12.35 -23.51
N MET A 91 3.59 -12.98 -22.43
CA MET A 91 3.86 -14.40 -22.16
C MET A 91 3.25 -15.32 -23.22
N GLN A 92 2.04 -15.04 -23.69
CA GLN A 92 1.45 -15.79 -24.81
C GLN A 92 2.30 -15.69 -26.09
N ALA A 93 2.79 -14.48 -26.43
CA ALA A 93 3.68 -14.28 -27.56
C ALA A 93 5.06 -14.95 -27.37
N LEU A 94 5.56 -15.00 -26.14
CA LEU A 94 6.77 -15.73 -25.78
C LEU A 94 6.61 -17.22 -26.03
N HIS A 95 5.53 -17.84 -25.53
CA HIS A 95 5.23 -19.26 -25.76
C HIS A 95 5.12 -19.60 -27.24
N GLN A 96 4.48 -18.74 -28.05
CA GLN A 96 4.44 -18.91 -29.49
C GLN A 96 5.83 -18.81 -30.12
N SER A 97 6.64 -17.85 -29.69
CA SER A 97 8.00 -17.67 -30.18
C SER A 97 8.89 -18.86 -29.84
N LEU A 98 8.73 -19.45 -28.64
CA LEU A 98 9.47 -20.64 -28.21
C LEU A 98 9.26 -21.83 -29.16
N LYS A 99 8.03 -22.02 -29.66
CA LYS A 99 7.74 -23.06 -30.68
C LYS A 99 8.48 -22.81 -31.99
N THR A 100 8.74 -21.56 -32.37
CA THR A 100 9.45 -21.24 -33.62
C THR A 100 10.95 -21.41 -33.54
N VAL A 101 11.51 -21.48 -32.34
CA VAL A 101 12.94 -21.69 -32.07
C VAL A 101 13.17 -23.02 -31.35
N GLU A 102 12.24 -23.96 -31.51
CA GLU A 102 12.32 -25.29 -30.93
C GLU A 102 13.56 -26.02 -31.46
N GLY A 103 14.37 -26.57 -30.55
CA GLY A 103 15.65 -27.19 -30.88
C GLY A 103 16.87 -26.27 -30.76
N GLU A 104 16.69 -24.96 -30.56
CA GLU A 104 17.79 -24.07 -30.17
C GLU A 104 18.32 -24.42 -28.77
N LYS A 105 19.63 -24.31 -28.57
CA LYS A 105 20.26 -24.66 -27.27
C LYS A 105 19.77 -23.75 -26.12
N ASN A 106 19.63 -22.45 -26.41
CA ASN A 106 19.19 -21.42 -25.47
C ASN A 106 18.08 -20.54 -26.12
N PRO A 107 16.85 -21.04 -26.24
CA PRO A 107 15.80 -20.40 -27.02
C PRO A 107 15.40 -19.03 -26.45
N LEU A 108 15.39 -18.87 -25.13
CA LEU A 108 15.08 -17.59 -24.47
C LEU A 108 16.13 -16.51 -24.76
N SER A 109 17.43 -16.86 -24.80
CA SER A 109 18.48 -15.93 -25.23
C SER A 109 18.29 -15.46 -26.68
N VAL A 110 17.92 -16.38 -27.59
CA VAL A 110 17.65 -16.04 -29.00
C VAL A 110 16.48 -15.06 -29.09
N ILE A 111 15.39 -15.33 -28.37
CA ILE A 111 14.21 -14.47 -28.33
C ILE A 111 14.53 -13.10 -27.71
N ALA A 112 15.27 -13.06 -26.60
CA ALA A 112 15.69 -11.82 -25.95
C ALA A 112 16.56 -10.94 -26.86
N LYS A 113 17.51 -11.53 -27.60
CA LYS A 113 18.32 -10.82 -28.61
C LYS A 113 17.46 -10.25 -29.74
N LYS A 114 16.47 -11.02 -30.20
CA LYS A 114 15.53 -10.57 -31.23
C LYS A 114 14.71 -9.37 -30.73
N ILE A 115 14.21 -9.43 -29.50
CA ILE A 115 13.51 -8.33 -28.85
C ILE A 115 14.41 -7.09 -28.73
N ALA A 116 15.64 -7.27 -28.24
CA ALA A 116 16.59 -6.19 -28.00
C ALA A 116 17.10 -5.48 -29.26
N LYS A 117 16.98 -6.13 -30.43
CA LYS A 117 17.31 -5.52 -31.72
C LYS A 117 16.42 -4.31 -32.03
N ASP A 118 15.13 -4.43 -31.71
CA ASP A 118 14.11 -3.45 -32.08
C ASP A 118 13.53 -2.71 -30.86
N THR A 119 13.98 -3.05 -29.65
CA THR A 119 13.47 -2.49 -28.39
C THR A 119 14.60 -2.20 -27.43
N ARG A 120 14.57 -1.03 -26.79
CA ARG A 120 15.47 -0.63 -25.70
C ARG A 120 14.73 -0.54 -24.36
N VAL A 121 13.43 -0.27 -24.39
CA VAL A 121 12.58 -0.14 -23.21
C VAL A 121 11.35 -1.04 -23.36
N ILE A 122 11.09 -1.85 -22.35
CA ILE A 122 9.87 -2.66 -22.26
C ILE A 122 9.00 -2.10 -21.14
N CYS A 123 7.76 -1.75 -21.48
CA CYS A 123 6.73 -1.36 -20.56
C CYS A 123 5.73 -2.53 -20.39
N PHE A 124 5.72 -3.17 -19.24
CA PHE A 124 4.70 -4.17 -18.90
C PHE A 124 3.59 -3.55 -18.07
N ASP A 125 2.38 -3.60 -18.59
CA ASP A 125 1.18 -3.35 -17.80
C ASP A 125 0.67 -4.63 -17.16
N GLU A 126 0.10 -4.49 -15.96
CA GLU A 126 -0.51 -5.59 -15.21
C GLU A 126 0.45 -6.78 -15.03
N PHE A 127 1.66 -6.49 -14.59
CA PHE A 127 2.69 -7.49 -14.33
C PHE A 127 2.26 -8.40 -13.17
N PHE A 128 1.74 -9.57 -13.50
CA PHE A 128 1.26 -10.56 -12.55
C PHE A 128 1.56 -11.97 -13.05
N VAL A 129 2.05 -12.83 -12.17
CA VAL A 129 2.45 -14.21 -12.48
C VAL A 129 1.63 -15.16 -11.62
N SER A 130 0.78 -15.95 -12.25
CA SER A 130 -0.05 -16.97 -11.59
C SER A 130 0.29 -18.40 -12.00
N ASP A 131 0.88 -18.60 -13.18
CA ASP A 131 1.17 -19.91 -13.75
C ASP A 131 2.62 -20.35 -13.53
N ILE A 132 2.84 -21.64 -13.30
CA ILE A 132 4.17 -22.21 -13.10
C ILE A 132 5.05 -22.13 -14.35
N ALA A 133 4.52 -22.40 -15.54
CA ALA A 133 5.28 -22.36 -16.78
C ALA A 133 5.80 -20.93 -17.03
N ASP A 134 4.95 -19.93 -16.82
CA ASP A 134 5.34 -18.53 -16.93
C ASP A 134 6.41 -18.14 -15.89
N ALA A 135 6.24 -18.58 -14.64
CA ALA A 135 7.21 -18.35 -13.58
C ALA A 135 8.59 -18.94 -13.91
N MET A 136 8.63 -20.17 -14.45
CA MET A 136 9.89 -20.83 -14.78
C MET A 136 10.63 -20.16 -15.94
N LEU A 137 9.90 -19.61 -16.92
CA LEU A 137 10.52 -18.92 -18.06
C LEU A 137 10.99 -17.51 -17.73
N LEU A 138 10.28 -16.82 -16.82
CA LEU A 138 10.45 -15.39 -16.61
C LEU A 138 11.85 -15.02 -16.08
N GLY A 139 12.41 -15.81 -15.16
CA GLY A 139 13.72 -15.52 -14.58
C GLY A 139 14.83 -15.51 -15.63
N GLU A 140 14.90 -16.57 -16.43
CA GLU A 140 15.89 -16.70 -17.50
C GLU A 140 15.68 -15.66 -18.62
N LEU A 141 14.41 -15.38 -18.96
CA LEU A 141 14.10 -14.35 -19.93
C LEU A 141 14.53 -12.95 -19.46
N LEU A 142 14.18 -12.56 -18.23
CA LEU A 142 14.56 -11.26 -17.68
C LEU A 142 16.07 -11.11 -17.62
N HIS A 143 16.79 -12.16 -17.22
CA HIS A 143 18.24 -12.18 -17.23
C HIS A 143 18.79 -11.80 -18.60
N HIS A 144 18.36 -12.50 -19.65
CA HIS A 144 18.82 -12.22 -21.01
C HIS A 144 18.35 -10.86 -21.54
N LEU A 145 17.15 -10.39 -21.19
CA LEU A 145 16.71 -9.04 -21.55
C LEU A 145 17.65 -7.99 -20.96
N PHE A 146 18.00 -8.11 -19.67
CA PHE A 146 18.91 -7.17 -19.01
C PHE A 146 20.34 -7.25 -19.54
N GLU A 147 20.86 -8.44 -19.84
CA GLU A 147 22.17 -8.62 -20.50
C GLU A 147 22.24 -7.93 -21.87
N ASN A 148 21.12 -7.88 -22.59
CA ASN A 148 21.00 -7.19 -23.87
C ASN A 148 20.67 -5.68 -23.72
N GLY A 149 20.70 -5.14 -22.50
CA GLY A 149 20.57 -3.71 -22.25
C GLY A 149 19.13 -3.18 -22.29
N ILE A 150 18.15 -4.07 -22.13
CA ILE A 150 16.74 -3.68 -21.97
C ILE A 150 16.54 -2.99 -20.63
N THR A 151 15.82 -1.88 -20.66
CA THR A 151 15.28 -1.21 -19.46
C THR A 151 13.84 -1.63 -19.25
N LEU A 152 13.49 -2.09 -18.05
CA LEU A 152 12.14 -2.54 -17.71
C LEU A 152 11.37 -1.49 -16.92
N ILE A 153 10.18 -1.11 -17.41
CA ILE A 153 9.16 -0.43 -16.64
C ILE A 153 7.98 -1.38 -16.47
N ALA A 154 7.50 -1.57 -15.24
CA ALA A 154 6.40 -2.48 -14.95
C ALA A 154 5.38 -1.81 -14.03
N SER A 155 4.09 -2.05 -14.28
CA SER A 155 3.00 -1.71 -13.37
C SER A 155 2.35 -2.98 -12.81
N SER A 156 2.08 -3.06 -11.51
CA SER A 156 1.47 -4.22 -10.86
C SER A 156 0.54 -3.86 -9.70
N ASN A 157 -0.31 -4.80 -9.29
CA ASN A 157 -1.08 -4.71 -8.04
C ASN A 157 -0.37 -5.39 -6.85
N VAL A 158 0.78 -6.01 -7.10
CA VAL A 158 1.50 -6.84 -6.14
C VAL A 158 2.95 -6.37 -6.08
N THR A 159 3.56 -6.36 -4.88
CA THR A 159 5.00 -6.08 -4.74
C THR A 159 5.84 -7.23 -5.31
N PRO A 160 7.09 -7.02 -5.78
CA PRO A 160 7.92 -8.10 -6.31
C PRO A 160 8.04 -9.31 -5.39
N ASP A 161 8.16 -9.07 -4.07
CA ASP A 161 8.25 -10.13 -3.06
C ASP A 161 7.02 -11.03 -2.97
N LEU A 162 5.85 -10.54 -3.39
CA LEU A 162 4.60 -11.30 -3.33
C LEU A 162 4.23 -11.89 -4.70
N LEU A 163 4.99 -11.62 -5.75
CA LEU A 163 4.80 -12.27 -7.06
C LEU A 163 4.97 -13.78 -6.89
N TYR A 164 3.96 -14.55 -7.29
CA TYR A 164 3.98 -16.02 -7.25
C TYR A 164 4.18 -16.60 -5.82
N LYS A 165 3.67 -15.94 -4.76
CA LYS A 165 3.91 -16.32 -3.35
C LYS A 165 3.48 -17.73 -2.99
N GLU A 166 2.31 -18.15 -3.45
CA GLU A 166 1.76 -19.48 -3.19
C GLU A 166 1.98 -20.43 -4.39
N GLY A 167 2.89 -20.05 -5.28
CA GLY A 167 3.18 -20.79 -6.50
C GLY A 167 4.02 -22.05 -6.25
N LEU A 168 3.75 -23.10 -7.02
CA LEU A 168 4.50 -24.37 -6.94
C LEU A 168 5.97 -24.14 -7.34
N GLN A 169 6.91 -24.68 -6.56
CA GLN A 169 8.36 -24.48 -6.74
C GLN A 169 8.81 -23.00 -6.72
N ARG A 170 8.16 -22.15 -5.91
CA ARG A 170 8.50 -20.73 -5.73
C ARG A 170 9.99 -20.42 -5.57
N GLU A 171 10.78 -21.28 -4.93
CA GLU A 171 12.23 -21.10 -4.78
C GLU A 171 12.94 -20.87 -6.12
N ARG A 172 12.48 -21.52 -7.18
CA ARG A 172 13.01 -21.34 -8.56
C ARG A 172 12.64 -19.99 -9.17
N PHE A 173 11.62 -19.31 -8.64
CA PHE A 173 11.19 -17.98 -9.08
C PHE A 173 11.90 -16.84 -8.33
N LEU A 174 12.48 -17.09 -7.15
CA LEU A 174 13.21 -16.07 -6.38
C LEU A 174 14.30 -15.34 -7.19
N PRO A 175 15.09 -15.99 -8.06
CA PRO A 175 16.05 -15.29 -8.91
C PRO A 175 15.40 -14.23 -9.82
N ALA A 176 14.18 -14.46 -10.29
CA ALA A 176 13.44 -13.49 -11.11
C ALA A 176 13.08 -12.24 -10.28
N ILE A 177 12.66 -12.43 -9.02
CA ILE A 177 12.36 -11.33 -8.09
C ILE A 177 13.62 -10.50 -7.85
N GLU A 178 14.76 -11.14 -7.62
CA GLU A 178 16.03 -10.45 -7.41
C GLU A 178 16.48 -9.66 -8.65
N LEU A 179 16.29 -10.20 -9.85
CA LEU A 179 16.56 -9.48 -11.10
C LEU A 179 15.67 -8.23 -11.22
N ILE A 180 14.37 -8.36 -10.92
CA ILE A 180 13.44 -7.21 -10.92
C ILE A 180 13.93 -6.13 -9.95
N LYS A 181 14.23 -6.49 -8.70
CA LYS A 181 14.70 -5.54 -7.67
C LYS A 181 16.04 -4.88 -8.01
N THR A 182 16.94 -5.65 -8.63
CA THR A 182 18.26 -5.15 -9.02
C THR A 182 18.15 -4.12 -10.15
N HIS A 183 17.35 -4.44 -11.17
CA HIS A 183 17.24 -3.65 -12.39
C HIS A 183 16.10 -2.62 -12.39
N THR A 184 15.33 -2.50 -11.31
CA THR A 184 14.26 -1.49 -11.20
C THR A 184 14.28 -0.77 -9.86
N HIS A 185 13.82 0.48 -9.85
CA HIS A 185 13.37 1.14 -8.64
C HIS A 185 11.99 0.57 -8.27
N VAL A 186 11.87 -0.08 -7.12
CA VAL A 186 10.57 -0.58 -6.65
C VAL A 186 9.87 0.53 -5.89
N MET A 187 8.75 1.02 -6.42
CA MET A 187 7.99 2.11 -5.82
C MET A 187 6.54 1.70 -5.60
N HIS A 188 6.02 2.00 -4.41
CA HIS A 188 4.60 1.91 -4.14
C HIS A 188 3.93 3.22 -4.57
N LEU A 189 2.93 3.14 -5.44
CA LEU A 189 2.02 4.24 -5.69
C LEU A 189 0.89 4.12 -4.67
N TYR A 190 0.78 5.13 -3.83
CA TYR A 190 -0.26 5.19 -2.81
C TYR A 190 -1.58 5.59 -3.46
N SER A 191 -2.65 4.83 -3.25
CA SER A 191 -4.00 5.35 -3.45
C SER A 191 -4.32 6.44 -2.42
N LYS A 192 -5.35 7.26 -2.62
CA LYS A 192 -5.91 8.08 -1.51
C LYS A 192 -6.25 7.22 -0.28
N GLN A 193 -6.59 5.93 -0.45
CA GLN A 193 -6.80 4.93 0.61
C GLN A 193 -5.51 4.41 1.26
N ASP A 194 -4.41 4.27 0.53
CA ASP A 194 -3.10 3.86 1.08
C ASP A 194 -2.38 5.05 1.69
N TYR A 195 -2.65 6.25 1.19
CA TYR A 195 -2.35 7.50 1.85
C TYR A 195 -3.11 7.56 3.17
N ARG A 196 -4.37 7.13 3.25
CA ARG A 196 -5.10 6.96 4.52
C ARG A 196 -4.44 5.91 5.42
N LEU A 197 -4.00 4.76 4.91
CA LEU A 197 -3.27 3.73 5.67
C LEU A 197 -1.85 4.15 6.12
N GLN A 198 -1.18 5.07 5.41
CA GLN A 198 0.05 5.72 5.89
C GLN A 198 -0.24 6.94 6.76
N HIS A 199 -1.39 7.57 6.56
CA HIS A 199 -2.00 8.51 7.49
C HIS A 199 -2.64 7.80 8.68
N ILE A 200 -2.71 6.48 8.75
CA ILE A 200 -2.95 5.82 10.03
C ILE A 200 -1.82 6.19 11.00
N GLN A 201 -0.59 6.34 10.48
CA GLN A 201 0.54 6.91 11.21
C GLN A 201 0.57 8.46 11.24
N LYS A 202 -0.05 9.19 10.29
CA LYS A 202 -0.04 10.68 10.25
C LYS A 202 -1.30 11.37 10.79
N ALA A 203 -2.51 10.87 10.52
CA ALA A 203 -3.79 11.36 11.03
C ALA A 203 -3.94 11.28 12.56
N GLY A 204 -2.98 10.67 13.28
CA GLY A 204 -2.91 10.76 14.74
C GLY A 204 -4.07 10.05 15.45
N VAL A 205 -4.54 8.92 14.91
CA VAL A 205 -5.67 8.17 15.49
C VAL A 205 -5.38 6.69 15.74
N TYR A 206 -4.22 6.16 15.33
CA TYR A 206 -3.75 4.83 15.72
C TYR A 206 -2.24 4.83 15.96
N TYR A 207 -1.83 4.65 17.21
CA TYR A 207 -0.44 4.78 17.64
C TYR A 207 0.18 3.42 17.90
N THR A 208 1.27 3.11 17.21
CA THR A 208 1.97 1.83 17.32
C THR A 208 3.47 2.00 17.03
N PRO A 209 4.37 1.25 17.70
CA PRO A 209 4.10 0.36 18.85
C PRO A 209 3.75 1.16 20.12
N LEU A 210 3.36 0.47 21.21
CA LEU A 210 3.24 1.13 22.51
C LEU A 210 4.62 1.63 23.00
N GLY A 211 4.59 2.64 23.86
CA GLY A 211 5.75 3.30 24.43
C GLY A 211 5.54 4.81 24.57
N GLU A 212 6.56 5.51 25.07
CA GLU A 212 6.48 6.94 25.42
C GLU A 212 5.94 7.83 24.29
N LEU A 213 6.30 7.51 23.03
CA LEU A 213 5.82 8.27 21.87
C LEU A 213 4.31 8.08 21.65
N ALA A 214 3.79 6.85 21.77
CA ALA A 214 2.37 6.57 21.61
C ALA A 214 1.56 7.22 22.74
N GLU A 215 2.05 7.15 23.97
CA GLU A 215 1.43 7.80 25.14
C GLU A 215 1.37 9.32 24.95
N LYS A 216 2.48 9.95 24.55
CA LYS A 216 2.54 11.39 24.27
C LYS A 216 1.58 11.79 23.16
N ASN A 217 1.47 11.00 22.10
CA ASN A 217 0.57 11.30 20.99
C ASN A 217 -0.90 11.12 21.38
N MET A 218 -1.24 10.10 22.18
CA MET A 218 -2.58 9.93 22.76
C MET A 218 -2.96 11.13 23.63
N GLU A 219 -2.03 11.61 24.46
CA GLU A 219 -2.21 12.80 25.29
C GLU A 219 -2.46 14.07 24.46
N ASN A 220 -1.62 14.32 23.46
CA ASN A 220 -1.78 15.47 22.56
C ASN A 220 -3.13 15.44 21.83
N ALA A 221 -3.52 14.28 21.31
CA ALA A 221 -4.82 14.11 20.66
C ALA A 221 -5.97 14.35 21.65
N PHE A 222 -5.88 13.87 22.90
CA PHE A 222 -6.90 14.10 23.91
C PHE A 222 -7.07 15.61 24.21
N ILE A 223 -5.97 16.34 24.37
CA ILE A 223 -5.98 17.80 24.58
C ILE A 223 -6.66 18.51 23.40
N TYR A 224 -6.35 18.08 22.17
CA TYR A 224 -6.96 18.67 20.98
C TYR A 224 -8.48 18.45 20.93
N PHE A 225 -8.92 17.20 21.09
CA PHE A 225 -10.34 16.86 20.94
C PHE A 225 -11.21 17.33 22.11
N SER A 226 -10.62 17.48 23.30
CA SER A 226 -11.30 18.04 24.47
C SER A 226 -11.54 19.56 24.36
N LYS A 227 -10.90 20.24 23.38
CA LYS A 227 -11.07 21.68 23.10
C LYS A 227 -10.88 22.56 24.34
N GLY A 228 -9.94 22.19 25.21
CA GLY A 228 -9.61 22.96 26.42
C GLY A 228 -10.54 22.72 27.61
N VAL A 229 -11.47 21.76 27.55
CA VAL A 229 -12.23 21.31 28.72
C VAL A 229 -11.29 20.56 29.66
N ALA A 230 -11.34 20.89 30.96
CA ALA A 230 -10.51 20.24 31.97
C ALA A 230 -10.83 18.74 32.09
N PRO A 231 -9.82 17.86 32.21
CA PRO A 231 -10.03 16.43 32.34
C PRO A 231 -10.66 16.08 33.70
N GLN A 232 -11.58 15.13 33.66
CA GLN A 232 -12.15 14.46 34.83
C GLN A 232 -11.78 12.99 34.81
N TYR A 233 -11.64 12.40 36.00
CA TYR A 233 -11.14 11.05 36.20
C TYR A 233 -12.15 10.13 36.90
N ASP A 234 -13.29 10.69 37.30
CA ASP A 234 -14.33 9.94 37.99
C ASP A 234 -14.90 8.84 37.08
N PRO A 235 -15.12 7.62 37.62
CA PRO A 235 -15.79 6.56 36.88
C PRO A 235 -17.13 7.02 36.32
N ILE A 236 -17.50 6.49 35.16
CA ILE A 236 -18.81 6.75 34.56
C ILE A 236 -19.75 5.58 34.79
N THR A 237 -21.05 5.86 34.83
CA THR A 237 -22.08 4.83 34.87
C THR A 237 -22.50 4.50 33.43
N LEU A 238 -22.28 3.26 33.01
CA LEU A 238 -22.84 2.71 31.77
C LEU A 238 -23.93 1.72 32.15
N CYS A 239 -25.18 2.02 31.76
CA CYS A 239 -26.38 1.33 32.24
C CYS A 239 -26.39 1.29 33.78
N ASP A 240 -26.17 0.12 34.40
CA ASP A 240 -26.17 -0.06 35.86
C ASP A 240 -24.76 -0.35 36.43
N ARG A 241 -23.70 -0.03 35.66
CA ARG A 241 -22.33 -0.43 35.96
C ARG A 241 -21.40 0.77 36.05
N ASN A 242 -20.65 0.86 37.15
CA ASN A 242 -19.54 1.79 37.26
C ASN A 242 -18.34 1.30 36.45
N VAL A 243 -17.87 2.11 35.52
CA VAL A 243 -16.73 1.82 34.64
C VAL A 243 -15.64 2.85 34.89
N VAL A 244 -14.47 2.36 35.31
CA VAL A 244 -13.28 3.19 35.48
C VAL A 244 -12.84 3.70 34.11
N ILE A 245 -12.52 4.97 34.03
CA ILE A 245 -11.97 5.62 32.85
C ILE A 245 -10.51 5.99 33.10
N VAL A 246 -9.75 6.17 32.03
CA VAL A 246 -8.46 6.86 32.13
C VAL A 246 -8.73 8.34 32.42
N LYS A 247 -9.61 8.95 31.62
CA LYS A 247 -10.16 10.30 31.79
C LYS A 247 -11.24 10.63 30.77
N GLN A 248 -11.96 11.71 31.01
CA GLN A 248 -12.95 12.27 30.10
C GLN A 248 -12.88 13.80 30.10
N ALA A 249 -13.31 14.42 29.01
CA ALA A 249 -13.45 15.87 28.91
C ALA A 249 -14.45 16.22 27.80
N GLY A 250 -15.53 16.94 28.14
CA GLY A 250 -16.57 17.30 27.19
C GLY A 250 -17.19 16.05 26.54
N SER A 251 -17.11 15.95 25.20
CA SER A 251 -17.60 14.80 24.44
C SER A 251 -16.51 13.75 24.12
N VAL A 252 -15.43 13.74 24.88
CA VAL A 252 -14.29 12.83 24.71
C VAL A 252 -14.16 11.92 25.92
N ILE A 253 -14.00 10.62 25.68
CA ILE A 253 -13.75 9.63 26.73
C ILE A 253 -12.56 8.74 26.39
N TRP A 254 -11.81 8.34 27.40
CA TRP A 254 -10.62 7.50 27.26
C TRP A 254 -10.69 6.29 28.19
N PHE A 255 -10.61 5.11 27.59
CA PHE A 255 -10.54 3.82 28.26
C PHE A 255 -9.23 3.08 28.01
N ASP A 256 -8.88 2.23 28.97
CA ASP A 256 -7.96 1.13 28.75
C ASP A 256 -8.69 -0.06 28.10
N PHE A 257 -8.04 -0.73 27.15
CA PHE A 257 -8.60 -1.87 26.43
C PHE A 257 -9.13 -2.98 27.35
N GLU A 258 -8.40 -3.33 28.41
CA GLU A 258 -8.79 -4.39 29.33
C GLU A 258 -10.01 -4.01 30.20
N ILE A 259 -10.27 -2.72 30.37
CA ILE A 259 -11.40 -2.24 31.16
C ILE A 259 -12.70 -2.24 30.36
N ILE A 260 -12.61 -1.81 29.10
CA ILE A 260 -13.78 -1.66 28.25
C ILE A 260 -14.14 -2.93 27.49
N CYS A 261 -13.16 -3.74 27.06
CA CYS A 261 -13.39 -5.00 26.35
C CYS A 261 -13.13 -6.25 27.22
N GLY A 262 -12.26 -6.18 28.23
CA GLY A 262 -11.84 -7.34 29.04
C GLY A 262 -12.81 -7.78 30.14
N ARG A 263 -13.90 -7.03 30.36
CA ARG A 263 -14.96 -7.38 31.31
C ARG A 263 -16.27 -7.62 30.57
N PRO A 264 -17.20 -8.45 31.09
CA PRO A 264 -18.47 -8.71 30.42
C PRO A 264 -19.24 -7.41 30.11
N ARG A 265 -19.28 -7.00 28.83
CA ARG A 265 -20.06 -5.87 28.34
C ARG A 265 -21.17 -6.34 27.42
N SER A 266 -22.29 -5.64 27.48
CA SER A 266 -23.36 -5.75 26.51
C SER A 266 -23.16 -4.71 25.42
N GLN A 267 -23.79 -4.94 24.26
CA GLN A 267 -23.85 -3.92 23.21
C GLN A 267 -24.52 -2.62 23.68
N MET A 268 -25.42 -2.70 24.67
CA MET A 268 -26.08 -1.53 25.26
C MET A 268 -25.08 -0.62 25.98
N ASP A 269 -24.06 -1.19 26.64
CA ASP A 269 -23.01 -0.41 27.28
C ASP A 269 -22.28 0.47 26.24
N TYR A 270 -21.96 -0.09 25.07
CA TYR A 270 -21.30 0.64 23.99
C TYR A 270 -22.23 1.66 23.32
N LEU A 271 -23.52 1.34 23.16
CA LEU A 271 -24.50 2.31 22.65
C LEU A 271 -24.69 3.50 23.59
N GLU A 272 -24.59 3.30 24.90
CA GLU A 272 -24.69 4.40 25.86
C GLU A 272 -23.50 5.37 25.74
N ILE A 273 -22.31 4.85 25.44
CA ILE A 273 -21.12 5.66 25.16
C ILE A 273 -21.37 6.59 23.97
N THR A 274 -21.95 6.09 22.87
CA THR A 274 -22.14 6.88 21.64
C THR A 274 -23.18 8.00 21.79
N LYS A 275 -24.06 7.92 22.79
CA LYS A 275 -25.01 8.99 23.12
C LYS A 275 -24.32 10.20 23.74
N SER A 276 -23.30 9.96 24.58
CA SER A 276 -22.66 11.01 25.38
C SER A 276 -21.31 11.48 24.79
N TYR A 277 -20.62 10.60 24.05
CA TYR A 277 -19.29 10.86 23.55
C TYR A 277 -19.23 10.77 22.03
N ARG A 278 -18.49 11.69 21.43
CA ARG A 278 -18.22 11.75 19.99
C ARG A 278 -16.84 11.24 19.63
N THR A 279 -15.95 11.10 20.60
CA THR A 279 -14.60 10.59 20.42
C THR A 279 -14.24 9.67 21.58
N LEU A 280 -13.85 8.45 21.24
CA LEU A 280 -13.38 7.44 22.19
C LEU A 280 -11.90 7.16 21.95
N PHE A 281 -11.13 7.20 23.03
CA PHE A 281 -9.74 6.77 23.09
C PHE A 281 -9.66 5.38 23.72
N LEU A 282 -8.87 4.50 23.11
CA LEU A 282 -8.64 3.13 23.55
C LEU A 282 -7.14 2.88 23.64
N GLN A 283 -6.59 2.89 24.85
CA GLN A 283 -5.16 2.61 25.03
C GLN A 283 -4.86 1.12 25.24
N ASN A 284 -3.58 0.77 25.06
CA ASN A 284 -3.03 -0.54 25.37
C ASN A 284 -3.74 -1.72 24.67
N LEU A 285 -4.18 -1.53 23.43
CA LEU A 285 -4.68 -2.64 22.63
C LEU A 285 -3.54 -3.61 22.35
N ARG A 286 -3.71 -4.86 22.80
CA ARG A 286 -2.75 -5.94 22.56
C ARG A 286 -3.31 -6.95 21.55
N VAL A 287 -2.44 -7.88 21.16
CA VAL A 287 -2.90 -9.08 20.45
C VAL A 287 -3.90 -9.84 21.33
N ILE A 288 -5.05 -10.18 20.75
CA ILE A 288 -6.08 -11.00 21.35
C ILE A 288 -5.79 -12.45 20.98
N ALA A 289 -5.58 -13.29 21.99
CA ALA A 289 -5.24 -14.69 21.79
C ALA A 289 -6.45 -15.50 21.29
N ASN A 290 -6.19 -16.60 20.58
CA ASN A 290 -7.23 -17.41 19.93
C ASN A 290 -8.25 -18.03 20.91
N ASN A 291 -7.91 -18.14 22.18
CA ASN A 291 -8.79 -18.64 23.24
C ASN A 291 -9.63 -17.54 23.92
N GLU A 292 -9.37 -16.26 23.64
CA GLU A 292 -10.05 -15.10 24.25
C GLU A 292 -11.30 -14.69 23.45
N ASN A 293 -12.22 -15.64 23.26
CA ASN A 293 -13.41 -15.49 22.43
C ASN A 293 -14.30 -14.30 22.85
N ASP A 294 -14.49 -14.10 24.16
CA ASP A 294 -15.34 -13.02 24.67
C ASP A 294 -14.68 -11.64 24.47
N LEU A 295 -13.35 -11.59 24.51
CA LEU A 295 -12.58 -10.36 24.32
C LEU A 295 -12.63 -9.91 22.86
N ILE A 296 -12.43 -10.82 21.90
CA ILE A 296 -12.52 -10.49 20.47
C ILE A 296 -13.94 -10.07 20.10
N LEU A 297 -14.97 -10.76 20.59
CA LEU A 297 -16.36 -10.36 20.36
C LEU A 297 -16.65 -8.99 20.96
N SER A 298 -16.19 -8.72 22.18
CA SER A 298 -16.36 -7.41 22.83
C SER A 298 -15.70 -6.30 22.03
N PHE A 299 -14.50 -6.54 21.49
CA PHE A 299 -13.82 -5.58 20.62
C PHE A 299 -14.55 -5.36 19.29
N ILE A 300 -15.01 -6.44 18.64
CA ILE A 300 -15.82 -6.37 17.41
C ILE A 300 -17.07 -5.52 17.65
N PHE A 301 -17.81 -5.79 18.73
CA PHE A 301 -19.02 -5.03 19.06
C PHE A 301 -18.73 -3.55 19.35
N LEU A 302 -17.65 -3.25 20.09
CA LEU A 302 -17.25 -1.87 20.36
C LEU A 302 -16.99 -1.12 19.05
N VAL A 303 -16.17 -1.68 18.16
CA VAL A 303 -15.82 -1.04 16.88
C VAL A 303 -17.05 -0.88 16.00
N ASP A 304 -17.89 -1.92 15.90
CA ASP A 304 -19.10 -1.88 15.07
C ASP A 304 -20.07 -0.78 15.51
N ILE A 305 -20.30 -0.65 16.82
CA ILE A 305 -21.21 0.35 17.38
C ILE A 305 -20.65 1.76 17.22
N LEU A 306 -19.35 1.96 17.45
CA LEU A 306 -18.71 3.25 17.23
C LEU A 306 -18.76 3.63 15.75
N TYR A 307 -18.52 2.66 14.85
CA TYR A 307 -18.57 2.85 13.42
C TYR A 307 -19.95 3.30 12.96
N ASP A 308 -21.00 2.55 13.34
CA ASP A 308 -22.38 2.82 12.94
C ASP A 308 -22.92 4.14 13.56
N ALA A 309 -22.42 4.53 14.73
CA ALA A 309 -22.75 5.80 15.38
C ALA A 309 -21.88 6.99 14.90
N HIS A 310 -21.01 6.79 13.92
CA HIS A 310 -20.05 7.79 13.44
C HIS A 310 -19.19 8.40 14.55
N CYS A 311 -18.87 7.62 15.59
CA CYS A 311 -17.99 8.04 16.68
C CYS A 311 -16.53 7.87 16.28
N ARG A 312 -15.71 8.89 16.54
CA ARG A 312 -14.27 8.79 16.30
C ARG A 312 -13.64 7.81 17.28
N LEU A 313 -12.81 6.91 16.79
CA LEU A 313 -12.04 5.96 17.59
C LEU A 313 -10.54 6.23 17.42
N ILE A 314 -9.86 6.44 18.55
CA ILE A 314 -8.42 6.67 18.62
C ILE A 314 -7.79 5.56 19.44
N ILE A 315 -6.76 4.89 18.92
CA ILE A 315 -6.21 3.67 19.53
C ILE A 315 -4.70 3.81 19.75
N SER A 316 -4.19 3.26 20.84
CA SER A 316 -2.76 2.89 20.93
C SER A 316 -2.63 1.37 21.03
N SER A 317 -1.74 0.77 20.24
CA SER A 317 -1.61 -0.68 20.10
C SER A 317 -0.16 -1.14 19.91
N ASP A 318 0.17 -2.32 20.44
CA ASP A 318 1.45 -2.98 20.20
C ASP A 318 1.58 -3.53 18.78
N VAL A 319 0.46 -3.66 18.09
CA VAL A 319 0.38 -4.31 16.78
C VAL A 319 -0.47 -3.51 15.80
N LEU A 320 -0.22 -3.74 14.51
CA LEU A 320 -1.06 -3.21 13.44
C LEU A 320 -2.45 -3.89 13.42
N PRO A 321 -3.48 -3.25 12.83
CA PRO A 321 -4.85 -3.78 12.82
C PRO A 321 -4.99 -5.22 12.26
N ASP A 322 -4.15 -5.61 11.30
CA ASP A 322 -4.13 -6.95 10.72
C ASP A 322 -3.60 -8.04 11.66
N LYS A 323 -2.93 -7.64 12.74
CA LYS A 323 -2.29 -8.53 13.71
C LYS A 323 -2.99 -8.57 15.07
N ILE A 324 -4.09 -7.84 15.27
CA ILE A 324 -4.82 -7.84 16.54
C ILE A 324 -5.39 -9.24 16.85
N TYR A 325 -5.85 -9.98 15.85
CA TYR A 325 -6.45 -11.30 16.05
C TYR A 325 -6.11 -12.24 14.89
N ALA A 326 -5.61 -13.44 15.22
CA ALA A 326 -5.17 -14.46 14.27
C ALA A 326 -5.94 -15.79 14.40
N GLY A 327 -7.03 -15.82 15.17
CA GLY A 327 -7.81 -17.02 15.39
C GLY A 327 -8.81 -17.30 14.25
N GLU A 328 -9.12 -18.58 14.03
CA GLU A 328 -10.00 -19.02 12.94
C GLU A 328 -11.48 -18.75 13.24
N LYS A 329 -11.90 -18.88 14.50
CA LYS A 329 -13.32 -18.89 14.90
C LYS A 329 -14.12 -17.64 14.52
N TYR A 330 -13.52 -16.46 14.68
CA TYR A 330 -14.13 -15.16 14.41
C TYR A 330 -13.39 -14.41 13.30
N GLN A 331 -12.68 -15.13 12.43
CA GLN A 331 -11.82 -14.53 11.41
C GLN A 331 -12.62 -13.67 10.43
N ALA A 332 -13.82 -14.12 10.04
CA ALA A 332 -14.68 -13.41 9.10
C ALA A 332 -15.22 -12.10 9.68
N GLU A 333 -15.72 -12.14 10.92
CA GLU A 333 -16.21 -10.96 11.65
C GLU A 333 -15.08 -9.98 11.94
N PHE A 334 -13.90 -10.50 12.29
CA PHE A 334 -12.72 -9.68 12.51
C PHE A 334 -12.21 -9.04 11.22
N GLN A 335 -12.27 -9.73 10.07
CA GLN A 335 -11.94 -9.13 8.77
C GLN A 335 -12.82 -7.90 8.47
N ARG A 336 -14.13 -7.97 8.76
CA ARG A 336 -15.02 -6.80 8.65
C ARG A 336 -14.60 -5.68 9.61
N THR A 337 -14.33 -6.05 10.86
CA THR A 337 -13.90 -5.11 11.91
C THR A 337 -12.61 -4.39 11.52
N ARG A 338 -11.65 -5.11 10.93
CA ARG A 338 -10.41 -4.56 10.40
C ARG A 338 -10.67 -3.54 9.29
N SER A 339 -11.57 -3.83 8.35
CA SER A 339 -11.95 -2.87 7.31
C SER A 339 -12.56 -1.60 7.92
N ARG A 340 -13.45 -1.73 8.91
CA ARG A 340 -14.02 -0.61 9.66
C ARG A 340 -12.95 0.21 10.39
N LEU A 341 -12.02 -0.45 11.09
CA LEU A 341 -10.90 0.22 11.74
C LEU A 341 -10.09 1.05 10.75
N ILE A 342 -9.79 0.52 9.57
CA ILE A 342 -9.05 1.24 8.52
C ILE A 342 -9.86 2.45 8.02
N GLU A 343 -11.17 2.28 7.83
CA GLU A 343 -12.05 3.34 7.36
C GLU A 343 -12.24 4.46 8.40
N MET A 344 -12.39 4.13 9.68
CA MET A 344 -12.51 5.10 10.78
C MET A 344 -11.28 6.00 10.93
N GLN A 345 -10.15 5.56 10.37
CA GLN A 345 -8.89 6.30 10.38
C GLN A 345 -8.67 7.12 9.10
N SER A 346 -9.64 7.12 8.18
CA SER A 346 -9.57 7.91 6.97
C SER A 346 -9.94 9.37 7.19
N ASP A 347 -9.28 10.26 6.45
CA ASP A 347 -9.64 11.69 6.39
C ASP A 347 -11.11 11.89 5.99
N ASP A 348 -11.67 11.07 5.09
CA ASP A 348 -13.08 11.18 4.73
C ASP A 348 -13.99 10.89 5.93
N TYR A 349 -13.72 9.83 6.70
CA TYR A 349 -14.51 9.53 7.89
C TYR A 349 -14.34 10.59 8.99
N VAL A 350 -13.09 11.02 9.22
CA VAL A 350 -12.73 11.99 10.26
C VAL A 350 -13.23 13.41 9.94
N TYR A 351 -13.25 13.83 8.67
CA TYR A 351 -13.60 15.20 8.26
C TYR A 351 -14.98 15.35 7.60
N GLN A 352 -15.60 14.30 7.04
CA GLN A 352 -16.99 14.40 6.56
C GLN A 352 -17.98 14.59 7.72
N HIS A 353 -17.64 14.09 8.91
CA HIS A 353 -18.54 14.09 10.08
C HIS A 353 -18.11 15.04 11.21
N PHE A 354 -16.89 15.60 11.15
CA PHE A 354 -16.38 16.51 12.17
C PHE A 354 -15.55 17.63 11.54
N SER A 355 -16.04 18.86 11.61
CA SER A 355 -15.32 20.04 11.13
C SER A 355 -14.12 20.40 12.01
N GLY A 356 -12.90 20.44 11.44
CA GLY A 356 -11.67 20.87 12.12
C GLY A 356 -10.40 20.63 11.28
N LYS A 357 -9.34 21.42 11.53
CA LYS A 357 -8.02 21.30 10.86
C LYS A 357 -7.36 19.93 11.09
N MET A 358 -6.37 19.62 10.26
CA MET A 358 -5.64 18.37 10.34
C MET A 358 -4.88 18.22 11.66
N LEU A 359 -4.99 17.05 12.29
CA LEU A 359 -4.23 16.66 13.49
C LEU A 359 -2.72 16.55 13.25
N THR A 360 -2.29 16.49 11.99
CA THR A 360 -0.87 16.43 11.59
C THR A 360 -0.08 17.71 11.87
N ASP A 361 -0.77 18.79 12.25
CA ASP A 361 -0.18 20.11 12.52
C ASP A 361 0.06 20.36 14.02
N LEU A 362 -0.05 19.31 14.86
CA LEU A 362 0.32 19.28 16.30
C LEU A 362 1.51 18.35 16.53
#